data_AF-A0A1M7MVX5-F1
#
_entry.id   AF-A0A1M7MVX5-F1
#
_cell.length_a   1.000
_cell.length_b   1.000
_cell.length_c   1.000
_cell.angle_alpha   90.00
_cell.angle_beta   90.00
_cell.angle_gamma   90.00
#
_symmetry.space_group_name_H-M   'P 1'
#
loop_
_entity.id
_entity.type
_entity.pdbx_description
1 polymer ?
#
loop_
_entity_poly.entity_id
_entity_poly.type
_entity_poly.pdbx_seq_one_letter_code
_entity_poly.pdbx_strand_id
1 'polypeptide(L)'
;MMRAYHFYLRPAALYLIGLLIISLISQRLFAQQTSNLPVKADTIKHPFKSDCRCVQNFKLPEQTPTGSNYYYPLLKDYATYQQVLDVSGWRLDGGEKTFNAFRCDTSNIYPDDNGNIGSFSIISDSTALIFNHPDNTFGVNLTPCINTPTMFRMSVSLNYHPTLNGFDYKKFDHTARSYLHILLEGKQMDAGDLLENILEKIVNNDSGEGMEPLNRLIKKINKKYNTGISVSYLNRHRQDLFPSLVRRIKAKVPDVEQFIDNEFVNTGNRLHTINAEEENKLGDIFYECCQGIDFKHFDRDRLMPQYFANFNTTTHIGINIDTKILTHWNNVKSKPDIDATGNVLRATILADISDLECSTGAGFTGKIHGICSSTSEITGTGIILDFTQGRLITTHDMAEELLEQHNFPLFETKPVKAQYDRKKLYPKPEIKYDSLLTNFSGLLIEDAVLHFSFKNSTLYSGSKALLVNNKVIAGSMEFNVEPAENGDKKYFKLKNQNQELLTSIPELEGYLKGIGLNQIKLVKTKSTLIIYFKKTLALNPQ
;
A
#
# COMPACT_ATOMS: atom_id res chain seq x y z
N MET A 1 29.72 24.74 39.33
CA MET A 1 28.96 23.51 39.00
C MET A 1 27.68 23.76 38.21
N MET A 2 26.79 24.72 38.53
CA MET A 2 25.48 24.85 37.86
C MET A 2 25.47 25.25 36.36
N ARG A 3 26.57 25.71 35.76
CA ARG A 3 26.60 26.09 34.33
C ARG A 3 26.93 24.95 33.35
N ALA A 4 27.28 23.76 33.82
CA ALA A 4 27.64 22.63 32.95
C ALA A 4 26.41 21.78 32.48
N TYR A 5 25.30 21.82 33.22
CA TYR A 5 24.12 20.99 32.93
C TYR A 5 23.31 21.41 31.70
N HIS A 6 23.35 22.69 31.31
CA HIS A 6 22.52 23.21 30.21
C HIS A 6 23.02 22.87 28.79
N PHE A 7 24.26 22.39 28.63
CA PHE A 7 24.84 22.13 27.31
C PHE A 7 24.59 20.70 26.77
N TYR A 8 24.23 19.75 27.63
CA TYR A 8 23.98 18.34 27.23
C TYR A 8 22.49 17.99 27.02
N LEU A 9 21.55 18.87 27.39
CA LEU A 9 20.11 18.55 27.43
C LEU A 9 19.34 18.74 26.11
N ARG A 10 19.92 19.35 25.07
CA ARG A 10 19.19 19.64 23.82
C ARG A 10 19.04 18.46 22.84
N PRO A 11 20.03 17.56 22.66
CA PRO A 11 19.84 16.38 21.79
C PRO A 11 19.01 15.27 22.45
N ALA A 12 19.15 15.08 23.77
CA ALA A 12 18.47 14.00 24.51
C ALA A 12 16.96 14.22 24.67
N ALA A 13 16.50 15.48 24.70
CA ALA A 13 15.08 15.81 24.83
C ALA A 13 14.22 15.36 23.64
N LEU A 14 14.79 15.30 22.43
CA LEU A 14 14.07 14.88 21.21
C LEU A 14 13.79 13.37 21.16
N TYR A 15 14.64 12.55 21.80
CA TYR A 15 14.42 11.10 21.90
C TYR A 15 13.49 10.73 23.08
N LEU A 16 13.49 11.49 24.17
CA LEU A 16 12.63 11.21 25.33
C LEU A 16 11.14 11.44 25.07
N ILE A 17 10.77 12.44 24.27
CA ILE A 17 9.35 12.81 24.06
C ILE A 17 8.59 11.71 23.29
N GLY A 18 9.23 11.04 22.32
CA GLY A 18 8.65 9.88 21.63
C GLY A 18 8.43 8.65 22.53
N LEU A 19 9.19 8.53 23.63
CA LEU A 19 9.07 7.43 24.60
C LEU A 19 8.08 7.75 25.74
N LEU A 20 7.94 9.03 26.12
CA LEU A 20 7.07 9.45 27.23
C LEU A 20 5.58 9.29 26.94
N ILE A 21 5.15 9.35 25.68
CA ILE A 21 3.75 9.17 25.26
C ILE A 21 3.29 7.71 25.41
N ILE A 22 4.21 6.76 25.25
CA ILE A 22 3.94 5.31 25.31
C ILE A 22 3.92 4.81 26.77
N SER A 23 4.62 5.49 27.68
CA SER A 23 4.88 4.98 29.04
C SER A 23 4.03 5.59 30.18
N LEU A 24 3.45 6.79 30.03
CA LEU A 24 2.97 7.57 31.19
C LEU A 24 1.51 7.37 31.62
N ILE A 25 0.71 6.57 30.90
CA ILE A 25 -0.74 6.48 31.15
C ILE A 25 -1.17 5.11 31.75
N SER A 26 -0.23 4.19 31.97
CA SER A 26 -0.48 2.84 32.50
C SER A 26 -0.80 2.72 34.00
N GLN A 27 -0.80 3.80 34.81
CA GLN A 27 -0.78 3.63 36.28
C GLN A 27 -1.71 4.47 37.17
N ARG A 28 -2.66 5.30 36.69
CA ARG A 28 -3.57 6.03 37.60
C ARG A 28 -5.06 6.16 37.19
N LEU A 29 -5.87 5.38 37.94
CA LEU A 29 -7.20 5.69 38.52
C LEU A 29 -8.47 5.08 37.90
N PHE A 30 -8.84 3.91 38.45
CA PHE A 30 -10.20 3.36 38.54
C PHE A 30 -11.21 4.29 39.27
N ALA A 31 -12.48 4.36 38.83
CA ALA A 31 -13.70 3.95 39.61
C ALA A 31 -15.08 4.50 39.10
N GLN A 32 -16.10 3.60 39.02
CA GLN A 32 -17.58 3.79 39.17
C GLN A 32 -18.37 4.68 38.14
N GLN A 33 -19.41 4.23 37.38
CA GLN A 33 -20.74 3.56 37.64
C GLN A 33 -21.96 4.54 37.78
N THR A 34 -23.17 4.39 37.18
CA THR A 34 -23.73 3.54 36.06
C THR A 34 -25.18 3.96 35.63
N SER A 35 -25.65 3.53 34.43
CA SER A 35 -27.03 3.03 34.08
C SER A 35 -28.15 3.86 33.34
N ASN A 36 -28.75 3.18 32.32
CA ASN A 36 -30.16 3.07 31.86
C ASN A 36 -30.92 4.12 30.96
N LEU A 37 -31.05 3.80 29.64
CA LEU A 37 -32.25 3.36 28.84
C LEU A 37 -33.66 4.01 29.03
N PRO A 38 -34.67 3.88 28.09
CA PRO A 38 -34.69 3.46 26.65
C PRO A 38 -35.71 4.24 25.70
N VAL A 39 -35.90 3.73 24.46
CA VAL A 39 -37.19 3.61 23.65
C VAL A 39 -37.32 4.29 22.25
N LYS A 40 -37.28 3.42 21.22
CA LYS A 40 -38.03 3.26 19.92
C LYS A 40 -38.92 4.35 19.27
N ALA A 41 -38.85 4.44 17.93
CA ALA A 41 -39.90 4.12 16.91
C ALA A 41 -39.41 4.59 15.49
N ASP A 42 -39.23 3.75 14.46
CA ASP A 42 -40.22 3.18 13.49
C ASP A 42 -40.82 4.20 12.47
N THR A 43 -40.91 3.99 11.14
CA THR A 43 -40.22 3.11 10.14
C THR A 43 -40.60 3.57 8.68
N ILE A 44 -40.15 2.86 7.62
CA ILE A 44 -40.63 2.88 6.19
C ILE A 44 -40.12 4.03 5.28
N LYS A 45 -39.89 3.88 3.95
CA LYS A 45 -39.01 3.01 3.10
C LYS A 45 -39.34 3.26 1.60
N HIS A 46 -38.35 3.60 0.76
CA HIS A 46 -38.42 3.45 -0.71
C HIS A 46 -37.00 3.19 -1.28
N PRO A 47 -36.84 2.36 -2.34
CA PRO A 47 -35.53 1.96 -2.86
C PRO A 47 -34.98 2.97 -3.89
N PHE A 48 -34.60 4.16 -3.43
CA PHE A 48 -33.76 5.10 -4.19
C PHE A 48 -32.36 5.17 -3.56
N LYS A 49 -31.39 5.82 -4.21
CA LYS A 49 -30.12 6.30 -3.61
C LYS A 49 -30.36 7.42 -2.54
N SER A 50 -31.47 7.36 -1.81
CA SER A 50 -31.99 8.41 -0.92
C SER A 50 -31.35 8.43 0.47
N ASP A 51 -30.69 7.34 0.86
CA ASP A 51 -29.97 7.19 2.14
C ASP A 51 -28.46 7.08 1.95
N CYS A 52 -27.91 7.72 0.91
CA CYS A 52 -26.49 8.11 0.87
C CYS A 52 -26.23 9.24 1.89
N ARG A 53 -26.39 8.91 3.17
CA ARG A 53 -26.31 9.84 4.28
C ARG A 53 -25.43 9.22 5.35
N CYS A 54 -24.46 9.98 5.83
CA CYS A 54 -23.80 9.72 7.09
C CYS A 54 -24.79 9.85 8.28
N VAL A 55 -25.62 8.84 8.53
CA VAL A 55 -26.54 8.85 9.69
C VAL A 55 -26.03 7.90 10.77
N GLN A 56 -25.02 8.36 11.50
CA GLN A 56 -25.11 8.26 12.94
C GLN A 56 -25.14 9.68 13.52
N ASN A 57 -26.28 10.03 14.10
CA ASN A 57 -26.43 11.25 14.90
C ASN A 57 -25.59 11.08 16.17
N PHE A 58 -24.27 11.32 16.08
CA PHE A 58 -23.43 11.45 17.26
C PHE A 58 -23.76 12.78 17.94
N LYS A 59 -24.86 12.80 18.69
CA LYS A 59 -25.05 13.82 19.71
C LYS A 59 -23.87 13.69 20.67
N LEU A 60 -23.06 14.74 20.77
CA LEU A 60 -22.24 14.92 21.96
C LEU A 60 -23.15 14.83 23.18
N PRO A 61 -22.66 14.31 24.33
CA PRO A 61 -23.38 14.44 25.58
C PRO A 61 -23.75 15.91 25.78
N GLU A 62 -25.06 16.19 25.90
CA GLU A 62 -25.51 17.46 26.43
C GLU A 62 -24.82 17.66 27.78
N GLN A 63 -24.38 18.89 28.04
CA GLN A 63 -23.43 19.26 29.08
C GLN A 63 -23.62 18.48 30.38
N THR A 64 -22.54 17.89 30.90
CA THR A 64 -22.54 17.40 32.29
C THR A 64 -23.03 18.52 33.22
N PRO A 65 -23.91 18.26 34.22
CA PRO A 65 -24.61 19.31 34.98
C PRO A 65 -23.74 20.20 35.89
N THR A 66 -22.41 20.15 35.75
CA THR A 66 -21.42 20.90 36.50
C THR A 66 -20.39 21.47 35.53
N GLY A 67 -20.09 22.77 35.66
CA GLY A 67 -19.23 23.54 34.75
C GLY A 67 -17.74 23.20 34.83
N SER A 68 -17.37 21.94 34.66
CA SER A 68 -15.99 21.51 34.46
C SER A 68 -15.54 21.82 33.03
N ASN A 69 -14.67 22.82 32.87
CA ASN A 69 -13.94 23.03 31.61
C ASN A 69 -13.03 21.81 31.36
N TYR A 70 -13.48 20.86 30.54
CA TYR A 70 -12.64 19.78 30.05
C TYR A 70 -11.53 20.38 29.17
N TYR A 71 -10.30 20.40 29.70
CA TYR A 71 -9.12 20.80 28.95
C TYR A 71 -8.66 19.63 28.09
N TYR A 72 -8.93 19.72 26.79
CA TYR A 72 -8.32 18.83 25.79
C TYR A 72 -7.00 19.45 25.30
N PRO A 73 -5.83 18.88 25.65
CA PRO A 73 -4.53 19.35 25.17
C PRO A 73 -4.41 19.24 23.65
N LEU A 74 -3.53 20.05 23.05
CA LEU A 74 -3.33 20.04 21.60
C LEU A 74 -2.54 18.79 21.21
N LEU A 75 -2.85 18.20 20.06
CA LEU A 75 -2.13 17.02 19.55
C LEU A 75 -0.62 17.30 19.37
N LYS A 76 -0.28 18.56 19.03
CA LYS A 76 1.09 19.05 18.90
C LYS A 76 1.90 19.09 20.21
N ASP A 77 1.22 19.08 21.35
CA ASP A 77 1.87 19.04 22.67
C ASP A 77 2.46 17.65 22.94
N TYR A 78 2.07 16.65 22.12
CA TYR A 78 2.57 15.27 22.14
C TYR A 78 3.53 14.99 20.96
N ALA A 79 3.06 15.11 19.72
CA ALA A 79 3.87 14.82 18.52
C ALA A 79 3.87 15.99 17.55
N THR A 80 4.98 16.26 16.86
CA THR A 80 4.99 17.25 15.77
C THR A 80 4.45 16.65 14.47
N TYR A 81 3.92 17.49 13.58
CA TYR A 81 3.48 17.04 12.26
C TYR A 81 4.59 16.34 11.47
N GLN A 82 5.84 16.82 11.59
CA GLN A 82 6.99 16.19 10.93
C GLN A 82 7.27 14.78 11.47
N GLN A 83 7.13 14.53 12.78
CA GLN A 83 7.31 13.19 13.35
C GLN A 83 6.28 12.19 12.81
N VAL A 84 5.03 12.62 12.62
CA VAL A 84 3.97 11.79 12.01
C VAL A 84 4.27 11.52 10.52
N LEU A 85 4.77 12.54 9.81
CA LEU A 85 5.15 12.43 8.39
C LEU A 85 6.37 11.53 8.18
N ASP A 86 7.40 11.63 9.02
CA ASP A 86 8.63 10.81 8.94
C ASP A 86 8.37 9.32 9.18
N VAL A 87 7.32 8.99 9.96
CA VAL A 87 6.96 7.61 10.32
C VAL A 87 5.97 7.00 9.32
N SER A 88 4.99 7.76 8.83
CA SER A 88 3.92 7.24 7.98
C SER A 88 4.03 7.61 6.49
N GLY A 89 4.72 8.70 6.14
CA GLY A 89 4.68 9.31 4.81
C GLY A 89 3.34 9.97 4.42
N TRP A 90 2.25 9.69 5.14
CA TRP A 90 0.91 10.22 4.87
C TRP A 90 0.83 11.70 5.26
N ARG A 91 0.16 12.50 4.41
CA ARG A 91 0.12 13.96 4.55
C ARG A 91 -1.29 14.42 4.93
N LEU A 92 -1.42 15.12 6.05
CA LEU A 92 -2.69 15.74 6.44
C LEU A 92 -3.01 16.91 5.51
N ASP A 93 -4.27 17.04 5.08
CA ASP A 93 -4.71 18.18 4.29
C ASP A 93 -4.63 19.51 5.09
N GLY A 94 -4.10 20.55 4.46
CA GLY A 94 -3.66 21.79 5.15
C GLY A 94 -2.44 21.64 6.08
N GLY A 95 -1.85 20.44 6.18
CA GLY A 95 -0.56 20.15 6.81
C GLY A 95 -0.45 20.52 8.29
N GLU A 96 0.72 21.00 8.70
CA GLU A 96 1.04 21.35 10.09
C GLU A 96 0.03 22.33 10.71
N LYS A 97 -0.50 23.28 9.92
CA LYS A 97 -1.50 24.24 10.41
C LYS A 97 -2.78 23.53 10.89
N THR A 98 -3.27 22.56 10.11
CA THR A 98 -4.44 21.75 10.46
C THR A 98 -4.13 20.87 11.67
N PHE A 99 -2.98 20.19 11.65
CA PHE A 99 -2.53 19.31 12.72
C PHE A 99 -2.45 20.05 14.07
N ASN A 100 -1.91 21.27 14.07
CA ASN A 100 -1.77 22.12 15.25
C ASN A 100 -3.11 22.64 15.84
N ALA A 101 -4.23 22.41 15.15
CA ALA A 101 -5.58 22.73 15.63
C ALA A 101 -6.31 21.53 16.28
N PHE A 102 -5.80 20.31 16.10
CA PHE A 102 -6.40 19.12 16.71
C PHE A 102 -6.08 19.01 18.19
N ARG A 103 -7.01 18.40 18.93
CA ARG A 103 -6.89 18.11 20.37
C ARG A 103 -7.04 16.62 20.62
N CYS A 104 -6.57 16.18 21.78
CA CYS A 104 -6.63 14.78 22.18
C CYS A 104 -7.46 14.60 23.46
N ASP A 105 -8.39 13.64 23.45
CA ASP A 105 -8.96 13.05 24.68
C ASP A 105 -8.19 11.77 25.01
N THR A 106 -7.33 11.86 26.02
CA THR A 106 -6.41 10.80 26.47
C THR A 106 -7.01 9.89 27.54
N SER A 107 -8.30 9.98 27.83
CA SER A 107 -8.97 9.29 28.96
C SER A 107 -8.91 7.75 28.96
N ASN A 108 -8.51 7.11 27.85
CA ASN A 108 -8.52 5.66 27.67
C ASN A 108 -7.15 5.04 27.27
N ILE A 109 -6.04 5.77 27.41
CA ILE A 109 -4.72 5.29 26.95
C ILE A 109 -4.10 4.31 27.97
N TYR A 110 -4.45 3.04 27.81
CA TYR A 110 -3.90 1.83 28.46
C TYR A 110 -2.64 1.22 27.81
N PRO A 111 -1.37 1.47 28.22
CA PRO A 111 -0.27 0.60 27.84
C PRO A 111 -0.41 -0.80 28.47
N ASP A 112 -0.33 -1.86 27.67
CA ASP A 112 -0.15 -3.24 28.15
C ASP A 112 1.33 -3.65 28.23
N ASP A 113 1.62 -4.82 28.80
CA ASP A 113 2.98 -5.35 28.95
C ASP A 113 3.69 -5.65 27.61
N ASN A 114 2.95 -5.66 26.48
CA ASN A 114 3.48 -5.86 25.13
C ASN A 114 3.71 -4.52 24.39
N GLY A 115 3.35 -3.39 24.98
CA GLY A 115 3.43 -2.08 24.35
C GLY A 115 2.25 -1.73 23.43
N ASN A 116 1.13 -2.46 23.50
CA ASN A 116 -0.12 -2.01 22.89
C ASN A 116 -0.62 -0.77 23.66
N ILE A 117 -1.00 0.28 22.94
CA ILE A 117 -1.35 1.59 23.49
C ILE A 117 -2.87 1.77 23.39
N GLY A 118 -3.51 1.95 24.55
CA GLY A 118 -4.96 2.08 24.62
C GLY A 118 -5.52 3.28 23.85
N SER A 119 -6.84 3.24 23.68
CA SER A 119 -7.55 4.15 22.79
C SER A 119 -7.49 5.61 23.23
N PHE A 120 -7.46 6.51 22.27
CA PHE A 120 -7.69 7.94 22.49
C PHE A 120 -8.74 8.46 21.52
N SER A 121 -9.17 9.72 21.66
CA SER A 121 -9.96 10.37 20.62
C SER A 121 -9.29 11.63 20.08
N ILE A 122 -9.19 11.73 18.76
CA ILE A 122 -8.85 12.99 18.07
C ILE A 122 -10.10 13.86 18.05
N ILE A 123 -9.95 15.12 18.46
CA ILE A 123 -11.00 16.14 18.44
C ILE A 123 -10.59 17.26 17.48
N SER A 124 -11.50 17.63 16.57
CA SER A 124 -11.32 18.70 15.59
C SER A 124 -12.48 19.69 15.58
N ASP A 125 -12.17 20.97 15.73
CA ASP A 125 -13.12 22.08 15.63
C ASP A 125 -13.48 22.32 14.15
N SER A 126 -14.45 21.55 13.63
CA SER A 126 -15.04 21.64 12.28
C SER A 126 -14.11 21.39 11.08
N THR A 127 -12.83 21.07 11.28
CA THR A 127 -11.90 20.77 10.18
C THR A 127 -11.85 19.27 9.89
N ALA A 128 -12.03 18.88 8.63
CA ALA A 128 -12.05 17.47 8.23
C ALA A 128 -10.68 16.79 8.37
N LEU A 129 -10.68 15.53 8.79
CA LEU A 129 -9.50 14.67 8.93
C LEU A 129 -9.23 13.94 7.60
N ILE A 130 -8.48 14.61 6.72
CA ILE A 130 -8.14 14.10 5.38
C ILE A 130 -6.65 13.75 5.31
N PHE A 131 -6.34 12.49 5.06
CA PHE A 131 -4.98 11.98 4.87
C PHE A 131 -4.73 11.67 3.40
N ASN A 132 -3.74 12.31 2.79
CA ASN A 132 -3.30 12.07 1.42
C ASN A 132 -2.18 11.03 1.40
N HIS A 133 -2.28 10.06 0.48
CA HIS A 133 -1.27 9.02 0.27
C HIS A 133 0.11 9.64 0.02
N PRO A 134 1.23 9.03 0.46
CA PRO A 134 2.59 9.57 0.28
C PRO A 134 2.88 10.02 -1.17
N ASP A 135 2.53 9.18 -2.14
CA ASP A 135 2.66 9.44 -3.58
C ASP A 135 1.59 10.38 -4.19
N ASN A 136 0.72 10.96 -3.37
CA ASN A 136 -0.47 11.74 -3.72
C ASN A 136 -1.45 11.02 -4.67
N THR A 137 -1.48 9.69 -4.68
CA THR A 137 -2.35 8.88 -5.55
C THR A 137 -3.83 8.95 -5.16
N PHE A 138 -4.18 9.15 -3.89
CA PHE A 138 -5.55 9.42 -3.45
C PHE A 138 -5.51 10.04 -2.04
N GLY A 139 -6.66 10.44 -1.52
CA GLY A 139 -6.81 10.77 -0.10
C GLY A 139 -7.94 9.99 0.57
N VAL A 140 -7.81 9.75 1.87
CA VAL A 140 -8.84 9.18 2.75
C VAL A 140 -9.35 10.30 3.65
N ASN A 141 -10.62 10.63 3.53
CA ASN A 141 -11.32 11.50 4.47
C ASN A 141 -11.98 10.62 5.55
N LEU A 142 -11.46 10.68 6.78
CA LEU A 142 -11.96 9.95 7.93
C LEU A 142 -13.13 10.65 8.62
N THR A 143 -13.45 11.89 8.23
CA THR A 143 -14.66 12.62 8.64
C THR A 143 -15.42 13.11 7.38
N PRO A 144 -15.92 12.21 6.53
CA PRO A 144 -16.69 12.60 5.34
C PRO A 144 -18.07 13.18 5.71
N CYS A 145 -18.49 12.92 6.94
CA CYS A 145 -19.77 13.26 7.53
C CYS A 145 -19.67 14.64 8.22
N ILE A 146 -20.29 15.69 7.67
CA ILE A 146 -20.24 17.03 8.29
C ILE A 146 -21.28 17.13 9.42
N ASN A 147 -20.83 17.04 10.67
CA ASN A 147 -21.64 17.37 11.84
C ASN A 147 -21.63 18.88 12.09
N THR A 148 -22.69 19.58 11.71
CA THR A 148 -22.93 20.96 12.18
C THR A 148 -23.80 20.94 13.45
N PRO A 149 -23.47 21.70 14.52
CA PRO A 149 -22.36 22.65 14.68
C PRO A 149 -21.35 22.25 15.79
N THR A 150 -20.99 20.97 15.94
CA THR A 150 -20.21 20.51 17.11
C THR A 150 -19.18 19.42 16.79
N MET A 151 -17.90 19.78 16.91
CA MET A 151 -16.67 18.95 16.99
C MET A 151 -16.70 17.52 16.40
N PHE A 152 -15.79 17.24 15.46
CA PHE A 152 -15.48 15.85 15.13
C PHE A 152 -14.74 15.19 16.28
N ARG A 153 -15.23 14.03 16.74
CA ARG A 153 -14.53 13.14 17.68
C ARG A 153 -14.36 11.78 17.01
N MET A 154 -13.14 11.27 16.95
CA MET A 154 -12.80 10.00 16.32
C MET A 154 -11.94 9.17 17.25
N SER A 155 -12.40 7.96 17.57
CA SER A 155 -11.64 7.04 18.43
C SER A 155 -10.58 6.28 17.62
N VAL A 156 -9.36 6.26 18.14
CA VAL A 156 -8.20 5.58 17.56
C VAL A 156 -7.57 4.70 18.64
N SER A 157 -7.39 3.41 18.37
CA SER A 157 -6.53 2.52 19.16
C SER A 157 -5.17 2.38 18.46
N LEU A 158 -4.07 2.29 19.23
CA LEU A 158 -2.73 2.18 18.67
C LEU A 158 -2.04 0.90 19.14
N ASN A 159 -1.69 0.01 18.22
CA ASN A 159 -0.83 -1.13 18.55
C ASN A 159 0.59 -0.86 18.03
N TYR A 160 1.59 -1.25 18.81
CA TYR A 160 2.99 -1.20 18.41
C TYR A 160 3.54 -2.62 18.37
N HIS A 161 4.09 -3.00 17.23
CA HIS A 161 4.76 -4.28 17.08
C HIS A 161 6.23 -4.03 16.73
N PRO A 162 7.16 -4.18 17.70
CA PRO A 162 8.58 -4.14 17.43
C PRO A 162 8.92 -5.33 16.53
N THR A 163 9.40 -5.05 15.33
CA THR A 163 9.75 -6.07 14.33
C THR A 163 10.96 -6.90 14.77
N LEU A 164 11.88 -6.28 15.50
CA LEU A 164 13.05 -6.90 16.15
C LEU A 164 13.31 -6.23 17.50
N ASN A 165 13.53 -7.02 18.56
CA ASN A 165 13.72 -6.51 19.91
C ASN A 165 15.08 -5.77 20.05
N GLY A 166 15.05 -4.50 20.43
CA GLY A 166 16.25 -3.68 20.62
C GLY A 166 16.90 -3.14 19.33
N PHE A 167 16.33 -3.46 18.16
CA PHE A 167 16.80 -2.97 16.87
C PHE A 167 16.44 -1.49 16.65
N ASP A 168 17.40 -0.69 16.17
CA ASP A 168 17.19 0.72 15.82
C ASP A 168 17.34 0.92 14.32
N TYR A 169 16.20 0.87 13.61
CA TYR A 169 16.14 1.08 12.15
C TYR A 169 16.79 2.41 11.72
N LYS A 170 16.78 3.46 12.55
CA LYS A 170 17.42 4.75 12.21
C LYS A 170 18.95 4.70 12.25
N LYS A 171 19.53 3.66 12.85
CA LYS A 171 20.98 3.37 12.84
C LYS A 171 21.36 2.23 11.90
N PHE A 172 20.40 1.60 11.24
CA PHE A 172 20.67 0.52 10.29
C PHE A 172 21.47 1.07 9.11
N ASP A 173 22.61 0.46 8.81
CA ASP A 173 23.53 0.94 7.76
C ASP A 173 23.21 0.38 6.36
N HIS A 174 22.21 -0.51 6.28
CA HIS A 174 21.74 -1.14 5.04
C HIS A 174 22.86 -1.85 4.27
N THR A 175 23.92 -2.31 4.94
CA THR A 175 25.01 -3.10 4.34
C THR A 175 24.61 -4.58 4.21
N ALA A 176 25.19 -5.29 3.25
CA ALA A 176 24.97 -6.73 3.07
C ALA A 176 25.21 -7.55 4.38
N ARG A 177 26.23 -7.17 5.16
CA ARG A 177 26.50 -7.76 6.47
C ARG A 177 25.36 -7.53 7.46
N SER A 178 24.82 -6.31 7.55
CA SER A 178 23.75 -6.01 8.51
C SER A 178 22.43 -6.70 8.13
N TYR A 179 22.15 -6.90 6.84
CA TYR A 179 21.05 -7.77 6.40
C TYR A 179 21.29 -9.24 6.77
N LEU A 180 22.49 -9.77 6.51
CA LEU A 180 22.87 -11.14 6.90
C LEU A 180 22.68 -11.38 8.41
N HIS A 181 23.14 -10.44 9.23
CA HIS A 181 23.01 -10.49 10.69
C HIS A 181 21.54 -10.60 11.12
N ILE A 182 20.68 -9.71 10.61
CA ILE A 182 19.25 -9.73 10.95
C ILE A 182 18.55 -11.01 10.46
N LEU A 183 18.92 -11.53 9.28
CA LEU A 183 18.35 -12.76 8.76
C LEU A 183 18.75 -13.99 9.61
N LEU A 184 19.96 -14.00 10.18
CA LEU A 184 20.38 -15.00 11.17
C LEU A 184 19.58 -14.87 12.48
N GLU A 185 19.51 -13.67 13.06
CA GLU A 185 18.78 -13.41 14.31
C GLU A 185 17.28 -13.75 14.18
N GLY A 186 16.63 -13.26 13.13
CA GLY A 186 15.21 -13.50 12.85
C GLY A 186 14.85 -14.95 12.55
N LYS A 187 15.84 -15.80 12.24
CA LYS A 187 15.69 -17.25 12.10
C LYS A 187 16.24 -18.05 13.29
N GLN A 188 16.81 -17.38 14.29
CA GLN A 188 17.52 -18.01 15.42
C GLN A 188 18.58 -19.02 14.94
N MET A 189 19.26 -18.71 13.83
CA MET A 189 20.20 -19.59 13.15
C MET A 189 21.65 -19.22 13.52
N ASP A 190 22.47 -20.20 13.87
CA ASP A 190 23.92 -19.97 14.04
C ASP A 190 24.59 -19.77 12.66
N ALA A 191 25.54 -18.85 12.59
CA ALA A 191 26.29 -18.60 11.34
C ALA A 191 27.04 -19.85 10.85
N GLY A 192 27.40 -20.80 11.72
CA GLY A 192 27.96 -22.09 11.31
C GLY A 192 26.97 -22.99 10.60
N ASP A 193 25.72 -23.03 11.05
CA ASP A 193 24.65 -23.83 10.45
C ASP A 193 24.28 -23.24 9.08
N LEU A 194 24.27 -21.91 8.96
CA LEU A 194 24.15 -21.25 7.66
C LEU A 194 25.32 -21.58 6.73
N LEU A 195 26.56 -21.58 7.24
CA LEU A 195 27.73 -21.95 6.45
C LEU A 195 27.66 -23.41 5.98
N GLU A 196 27.14 -24.33 6.80
CA GLU A 196 26.89 -25.71 6.42
C GLU A 196 25.95 -25.80 5.21
N ASN A 197 24.78 -25.15 5.31
CA ASN A 197 23.78 -25.09 4.24
C ASN A 197 24.36 -24.50 2.93
N ILE A 198 25.16 -23.43 3.01
CA ILE A 198 25.84 -22.82 1.86
C ILE A 198 26.79 -23.83 1.19
N LEU A 199 27.60 -24.55 1.99
CA LEU A 199 28.57 -25.51 1.47
C LEU A 199 27.89 -26.74 0.84
N GLU A 200 26.79 -27.21 1.41
CA GLU A 200 25.97 -28.27 0.83
C GLU A 200 25.32 -27.81 -0.50
N LYS A 201 24.72 -26.62 -0.52
CA LYS A 201 24.09 -26.04 -1.72
C LYS A 201 25.07 -25.87 -2.89
N ILE A 202 26.33 -25.51 -2.61
CA ILE A 202 27.40 -25.44 -3.63
C ILE A 202 27.69 -26.80 -4.27
N VAL A 203 27.56 -27.91 -3.53
CA VAL A 203 27.76 -29.27 -4.06
C VAL A 203 26.50 -29.78 -4.78
N ASN A 204 25.32 -29.45 -4.28
CA ASN A 204 24.04 -29.95 -4.80
C ASN A 204 23.54 -29.20 -6.05
N ASN A 205 23.90 -27.92 -6.23
CA ASN A 205 23.49 -27.14 -7.41
C ASN A 205 24.32 -27.42 -8.68
N ASP A 206 25.49 -28.04 -8.58
CA ASP A 206 26.34 -28.31 -9.73
C ASP A 206 25.97 -29.65 -10.39
N SER A 207 25.27 -29.58 -11.53
CA SER A 207 24.65 -30.72 -12.21
C SER A 207 25.64 -31.70 -12.90
N GLY A 208 26.93 -31.68 -12.55
CA GLY A 208 27.92 -32.60 -13.10
C GLY A 208 29.33 -32.59 -12.49
N GLU A 209 29.81 -31.47 -11.90
CA GLU A 209 31.22 -31.38 -11.45
C GLU A 209 31.50 -31.99 -10.05
N GLY A 210 30.46 -32.38 -9.32
CA GLY A 210 30.57 -33.06 -8.03
C GLY A 210 31.30 -32.21 -6.97
N MET A 211 32.44 -32.69 -6.47
CA MET A 211 33.20 -32.02 -5.40
C MET A 211 34.18 -30.95 -5.90
N GLU A 212 34.27 -30.70 -7.21
CA GLU A 212 35.23 -29.71 -7.75
C GLU A 212 34.95 -28.25 -7.30
N PRO A 213 33.71 -27.73 -7.30
CA PRO A 213 33.42 -26.38 -6.80
C PRO A 213 33.90 -26.17 -5.35
N LEU A 214 33.61 -27.14 -4.48
CA LEU A 214 34.06 -27.13 -3.09
C LEU A 214 35.59 -27.20 -2.98
N ASN A 215 36.27 -28.02 -3.80
CA ASN A 215 37.74 -28.05 -3.86
C ASN A 215 38.33 -26.69 -4.26
N ARG A 216 37.73 -25.98 -5.21
CA ARG A 216 38.16 -24.63 -5.64
C ARG A 216 37.97 -23.62 -4.50
N LEU A 217 36.82 -23.66 -3.82
CA LEU A 217 36.51 -22.83 -2.64
C LEU A 217 37.49 -23.06 -1.48
N ILE A 218 37.75 -24.32 -1.09
CA ILE A 218 38.68 -24.62 0.01
C ILE A 218 40.12 -24.20 -0.33
N LYS A 219 40.56 -24.30 -1.59
CA LYS A 219 41.86 -23.74 -2.02
C LYS A 219 41.91 -22.22 -1.86
N LYS A 220 40.84 -21.48 -2.19
CA LYS A 220 40.73 -20.03 -1.97
C LYS A 220 40.82 -19.69 -0.47
N ILE A 221 40.04 -20.38 0.37
CA ILE A 221 40.01 -20.19 1.82
C ILE A 221 41.37 -20.49 2.45
N ASN A 222 42.00 -21.63 2.12
CA ASN A 222 43.33 -21.99 2.57
C ASN A 222 44.36 -20.90 2.25
N LYS A 223 44.30 -20.32 1.04
CA LYS A 223 45.21 -19.26 0.60
C LYS A 223 44.98 -17.93 1.34
N LYS A 224 43.72 -17.55 1.58
CA LYS A 224 43.35 -16.26 2.18
C LYS A 224 43.45 -16.25 3.72
N TYR A 225 43.09 -17.35 4.37
CA TYR A 225 42.95 -17.45 5.83
C TYR A 225 43.95 -18.43 6.49
N ASN A 226 44.88 -19.03 5.71
CA ASN A 226 45.90 -19.97 6.20
C ASN A 226 45.33 -21.13 7.04
N THR A 227 44.19 -21.69 6.62
CA THR A 227 43.43 -22.66 7.42
C THR A 227 43.95 -24.10 7.35
N GLY A 228 44.67 -24.48 6.29
CA GLY A 228 45.30 -25.81 6.15
C GLY A 228 44.32 -26.99 5.97
N ILE A 229 43.12 -26.72 5.46
CA ILE A 229 42.02 -27.69 5.32
C ILE A 229 42.26 -28.57 4.08
N SER A 230 42.37 -29.89 4.28
CA SER A 230 42.51 -30.87 3.20
C SER A 230 41.19 -31.56 2.87
N VAL A 231 40.68 -31.37 1.65
CA VAL A 231 39.40 -31.96 1.19
C VAL A 231 39.53 -33.46 0.89
N SER A 232 40.71 -33.93 0.44
CA SER A 232 40.95 -35.36 0.14
C SER A 232 40.90 -36.27 1.37
N TYR A 233 41.04 -35.69 2.58
CA TYR A 233 40.79 -36.36 3.85
C TYR A 233 39.29 -36.45 4.14
N LEU A 234 38.55 -35.35 3.94
CA LEU A 234 37.12 -35.24 4.25
C LEU A 234 36.24 -36.09 3.30
N ASN A 235 36.64 -36.28 2.05
CA ASN A 235 35.92 -37.11 1.07
C ASN A 235 35.66 -38.57 1.50
N ARG A 236 36.39 -39.07 2.50
CA ARG A 236 36.22 -40.44 3.04
C ARG A 236 35.04 -40.56 4.01
N HIS A 237 34.53 -39.45 4.53
CA HIS A 237 33.47 -39.40 5.56
C HIS A 237 32.36 -38.45 5.09
N ARG A 238 31.66 -38.86 4.03
CA ARG A 238 30.70 -38.00 3.30
C ARG A 238 29.55 -37.46 4.16
N GLN A 239 29.13 -38.21 5.20
CA GLN A 239 28.05 -37.79 6.11
C GLN A 239 28.51 -36.74 7.15
N ASP A 240 29.80 -36.68 7.49
CA ASP A 240 30.35 -35.71 8.47
C ASP A 240 31.14 -34.57 7.79
N LEU A 241 31.10 -34.49 6.46
CA LEU A 241 31.91 -33.63 5.62
C LEU A 241 31.73 -32.14 5.97
N PHE A 242 30.49 -31.65 5.89
CA PHE A 242 30.19 -30.23 6.10
C PHE A 242 30.32 -29.82 7.58
N PRO A 243 29.82 -30.57 8.58
CA PRO A 243 30.06 -30.26 9.99
C PRO A 243 31.55 -30.22 10.36
N SER A 244 32.34 -31.18 9.84
CA SER A 244 33.79 -31.21 10.06
C SER A 244 34.52 -30.06 9.38
N LEU A 245 34.00 -29.57 8.26
CA LEU A 245 34.55 -28.44 7.53
C LEU A 245 34.23 -27.11 8.23
N VAL A 246 32.96 -26.88 8.60
CA VAL A 246 32.52 -25.71 9.38
C VAL A 246 33.32 -25.62 10.68
N ARG A 247 33.48 -26.71 11.43
CA ARG A 247 34.31 -26.75 12.64
C ARG A 247 35.77 -26.33 12.39
N ARG A 248 36.37 -26.72 11.26
CA ARG A 248 37.75 -26.33 10.90
C ARG A 248 37.85 -24.87 10.47
N ILE A 249 36.82 -24.32 9.84
CA ILE A 249 36.71 -22.89 9.50
C ILE A 249 36.55 -22.08 10.80
N LYS A 250 35.58 -22.42 11.66
CA LYS A 250 35.38 -21.82 13.01
C LYS A 250 36.67 -21.76 13.84
N ALA A 251 37.48 -22.82 13.81
CA ALA A 251 38.75 -22.89 14.55
C ALA A 251 39.87 -21.97 14.00
N LYS A 252 39.66 -21.29 12.88
CA LYS A 252 40.64 -20.43 12.20
C LYS A 252 40.11 -19.04 11.83
N VAL A 253 38.79 -18.91 11.68
CA VAL A 253 38.08 -17.66 11.41
C VAL A 253 37.01 -17.53 12.50
N PRO A 254 37.29 -16.76 13.59
CA PRO A 254 36.40 -16.71 14.75
C PRO A 254 35.04 -16.08 14.47
N ASP A 255 34.99 -15.10 13.57
CA ASP A 255 33.75 -14.45 13.12
C ASP A 255 33.27 -15.13 11.82
N VAL A 256 32.35 -16.09 11.97
CA VAL A 256 31.78 -16.86 10.85
C VAL A 256 30.81 -16.04 10.02
N GLU A 257 30.10 -15.09 10.64
CA GLU A 257 29.19 -14.19 9.93
C GLU A 257 29.98 -13.28 8.98
N GLN A 258 31.06 -12.66 9.47
CA GLN A 258 31.99 -11.90 8.63
C GLN A 258 32.63 -12.78 7.55
N PHE A 259 32.94 -14.04 7.85
CA PHE A 259 33.42 -14.98 6.83
C PHE A 259 32.39 -15.21 5.72
N ILE A 260 31.11 -15.38 6.08
CA ILE A 260 30.03 -15.59 5.10
C ILE A 260 29.86 -14.36 4.21
N ASP A 261 29.75 -13.18 4.82
CA ASP A 261 29.64 -11.91 4.10
C ASP A 261 30.77 -11.75 3.07
N ASN A 262 32.03 -11.93 3.50
CA ASN A 262 33.21 -11.70 2.67
C ASN A 262 33.45 -12.75 1.56
N GLU A 263 32.94 -13.97 1.70
CA GLU A 263 33.21 -15.06 0.75
C GLU A 263 32.04 -15.41 -0.17
N PHE A 264 30.79 -15.16 0.26
CA PHE A 264 29.59 -15.58 -0.48
C PHE A 264 28.61 -14.45 -0.80
N VAL A 265 28.67 -13.30 -0.13
CA VAL A 265 27.71 -12.19 -0.33
C VAL A 265 28.36 -10.99 -1.01
N ASN A 266 29.22 -10.29 -0.27
CA ASN A 266 29.75 -8.97 -0.58
C ASN A 266 30.53 -8.95 -1.92
N THR A 267 30.28 -7.94 -2.76
CA THR A 267 30.95 -7.79 -4.06
C THR A 267 32.16 -6.86 -4.01
N GLY A 268 32.37 -6.13 -2.90
CA GLY A 268 33.34 -5.04 -2.81
C GLY A 268 34.25 -5.09 -1.59
N ASN A 269 35.38 -4.37 -1.69
CA ASN A 269 36.29 -4.14 -0.57
C ASN A 269 35.99 -2.83 0.20
N ARG A 270 34.80 -2.24 0.00
CA ARG A 270 34.38 -0.97 0.61
C ARG A 270 33.00 -1.12 1.23
N LEU A 271 32.81 -0.49 2.38
CA LEU A 271 31.51 -0.41 3.03
C LEU A 271 30.58 0.44 2.16
N HIS A 272 29.43 -0.14 1.79
CA HIS A 272 28.42 0.47 0.94
C HIS A 272 27.05 -0.14 1.26
N THR A 273 25.98 0.58 0.95
CA THR A 273 24.61 0.04 0.95
C THR A 273 24.53 -1.15 0.00
N ILE A 274 23.77 -2.18 0.40
CA ILE A 274 23.60 -3.41 -0.37
C ILE A 274 23.24 -3.11 -1.83
N ASN A 275 23.80 -3.89 -2.74
CA ASN A 275 23.48 -3.80 -4.17
C ASN A 275 22.70 -5.04 -4.65
N ALA A 276 22.05 -4.93 -5.82
CA ALA A 276 21.21 -5.98 -6.37
C ALA A 276 21.92 -7.35 -6.56
N GLU A 277 23.24 -7.42 -6.74
CA GLU A 277 23.94 -8.71 -6.79
C GLU A 277 24.04 -9.35 -5.39
N GLU A 278 24.23 -8.55 -4.36
CA GLU A 278 24.28 -8.98 -2.96
C GLU A 278 22.90 -9.36 -2.42
N GLU A 279 21.85 -8.60 -2.79
CA GLU A 279 20.44 -8.95 -2.52
C GLU A 279 20.11 -10.34 -3.10
N ASN A 280 20.47 -10.59 -4.37
CA ASN A 280 20.25 -11.89 -5.00
C ASN A 280 21.02 -13.02 -4.28
N LYS A 281 22.27 -12.77 -3.85
CA LYS A 281 23.06 -13.76 -3.10
C LYS A 281 22.46 -14.08 -1.73
N LEU A 282 22.02 -13.06 -0.97
CA LEU A 282 21.31 -13.31 0.30
C LEU A 282 19.99 -14.03 0.05
N GLY A 283 19.24 -13.65 -0.98
CA GLY A 283 18.00 -14.31 -1.40
C GLY A 283 18.22 -15.79 -1.72
N ASP A 284 19.28 -16.12 -2.45
CA ASP A 284 19.69 -17.50 -2.76
C ASP A 284 20.12 -18.28 -1.51
N ILE A 285 20.94 -17.67 -0.64
CA ILE A 285 21.44 -18.28 0.60
C ILE A 285 20.28 -18.63 1.54
N PHE A 286 19.33 -17.72 1.73
CA PHE A 286 18.18 -17.91 2.62
C PHE A 286 16.93 -18.48 1.94
N TYR A 287 16.97 -18.80 0.64
CA TYR A 287 15.80 -19.21 -0.15
C TYR A 287 14.95 -20.30 0.54
N GLU A 288 15.61 -21.35 1.04
CA GLU A 288 14.97 -22.52 1.65
C GLU A 288 14.40 -22.21 3.06
N CYS A 289 14.98 -21.24 3.77
CA CYS A 289 14.58 -20.85 5.12
C CYS A 289 13.53 -19.72 5.13
N CYS A 290 13.47 -18.90 4.07
CA CYS A 290 12.61 -17.72 3.97
C CYS A 290 11.50 -17.85 2.92
N GLN A 291 11.51 -18.89 2.06
CA GLN A 291 10.65 -19.03 0.88
C GLN A 291 10.88 -17.92 -0.17
N GLY A 292 12.12 -17.43 -0.25
CA GLY A 292 12.50 -16.21 -0.98
C GLY A 292 12.51 -14.97 -0.08
N ILE A 293 13.31 -13.97 -0.46
CA ILE A 293 13.35 -12.66 0.19
C ILE A 293 13.22 -11.60 -0.89
N ASP A 294 12.22 -10.73 -0.78
CA ASP A 294 12.13 -9.52 -1.58
C ASP A 294 12.77 -8.34 -0.84
N PHE A 295 14.05 -8.09 -1.12
CA PHE A 295 14.81 -7.00 -0.51
C PHE A 295 14.23 -5.61 -0.80
N LYS A 296 13.47 -5.43 -1.89
CA LYS A 296 12.80 -4.17 -2.23
C LYS A 296 11.78 -3.74 -1.17
N HIS A 297 11.20 -4.71 -0.47
CA HIS A 297 10.16 -4.47 0.54
C HIS A 297 10.53 -4.95 1.95
N PHE A 298 11.59 -5.75 2.07
CA PHE A 298 12.08 -6.30 3.35
C PHE A 298 12.25 -5.25 4.45
N ASP A 299 12.81 -4.07 4.13
CA ASP A 299 12.94 -2.98 5.09
C ASP A 299 11.59 -2.55 5.67
N ARG A 300 10.64 -2.22 4.78
CA ARG A 300 9.30 -1.76 5.13
C ARG A 300 8.51 -2.81 5.92
N ASP A 301 8.66 -4.08 5.56
CA ASP A 301 7.80 -5.17 6.03
C ASP A 301 8.41 -5.95 7.21
N ARG A 302 9.73 -5.91 7.40
CA ARG A 302 10.48 -6.71 8.38
C ARG A 302 11.41 -5.92 9.30
N LEU A 303 11.86 -4.73 8.92
CA LEU A 303 12.83 -3.94 9.71
C LEU A 303 12.24 -2.69 10.34
N MET A 304 11.39 -1.97 9.59
CA MET A 304 10.70 -0.79 10.09
C MET A 304 9.74 -1.20 11.22
N PRO A 305 9.76 -0.52 12.38
CA PRO A 305 8.81 -0.77 13.46
C PRO A 305 7.38 -0.55 12.96
N GLN A 306 6.50 -1.51 13.22
CA GLN A 306 5.13 -1.47 12.73
C GLN A 306 4.23 -0.82 13.78
N TYR A 307 3.56 0.26 13.37
CA TYR A 307 2.52 0.92 14.15
C TYR A 307 1.20 0.70 13.45
N PHE A 308 0.15 0.37 14.21
CA PHE A 308 -1.19 0.09 13.69
C PHE A 308 -2.20 1.00 14.38
N ALA A 309 -2.95 1.79 13.61
CA ALA A 309 -3.98 2.69 14.08
C ALA A 309 -5.37 2.18 13.67
N ASN A 310 -6.14 1.70 14.64
CA ASN A 310 -7.48 1.14 14.43
C ASN A 310 -8.56 2.21 14.69
N PHE A 311 -9.41 2.46 13.70
CA PHE A 311 -10.40 3.56 13.70
C PHE A 311 -11.80 3.05 14.09
N ASN A 312 -11.92 2.51 15.31
CA ASN A 312 -13.06 1.71 15.80
C ASN A 312 -14.46 2.35 15.64
N THR A 313 -14.56 3.68 15.53
CA THR A 313 -15.82 4.41 15.39
C THR A 313 -16.15 4.81 13.94
N THR A 314 -15.23 4.59 13.00
CA THR A 314 -15.34 5.09 11.62
C THR A 314 -15.96 4.02 10.73
N THR A 315 -17.29 4.06 10.60
CA THR A 315 -18.05 3.18 9.69
C THR A 315 -18.06 3.68 8.25
N HIS A 316 -17.65 4.93 8.01
CA HIS A 316 -17.68 5.54 6.69
C HIS A 316 -16.42 6.37 6.42
N ILE A 317 -15.83 6.21 5.23
CA ILE A 317 -14.72 7.05 4.74
C ILE A 317 -15.06 7.69 3.41
N GLY A 318 -14.57 8.91 3.20
CA GLY A 318 -14.57 9.55 1.89
C GLY A 318 -13.31 9.19 1.12
N ILE A 319 -13.44 8.79 -0.14
CA ILE A 319 -12.31 8.54 -1.03
C ILE A 319 -12.11 9.78 -1.92
N ASN A 320 -11.06 10.54 -1.66
CA ASN A 320 -10.76 11.78 -2.34
C ASN A 320 -9.93 11.52 -3.60
N ILE A 321 -10.57 11.66 -4.76
CA ILE A 321 -9.95 11.68 -6.08
C ILE A 321 -9.84 13.13 -6.59
N ASP A 322 -8.75 13.50 -7.26
CA ASP A 322 -8.52 14.84 -7.78
C ASP A 322 -9.50 15.19 -8.93
N THR A 323 -9.89 16.47 -9.00
CA THR A 323 -10.81 16.99 -10.03
C THR A 323 -10.24 16.90 -11.45
N LYS A 324 -8.94 16.63 -11.64
CA LYS A 324 -8.36 16.33 -12.95
C LYS A 324 -8.65 14.90 -13.44
N ILE A 325 -9.13 14.02 -12.56
CA ILE A 325 -9.46 12.62 -12.85
C ILE A 325 -10.98 12.38 -12.83
N LEU A 326 -11.67 12.78 -11.75
CA LEU A 326 -13.12 12.69 -11.62
C LEU A 326 -13.76 13.99 -11.09
N THR A 327 -14.81 14.45 -11.77
CA THR A 327 -15.59 15.65 -11.39
C THR A 327 -17.06 15.33 -11.14
N HIS A 328 -17.71 16.07 -10.24
CA HIS A 328 -19.15 15.95 -10.03
C HIS A 328 -19.91 16.40 -11.29
N TRP A 329 -20.83 15.56 -11.78
CA TRP A 329 -21.57 15.83 -13.01
C TRP A 329 -23.00 16.29 -12.72
N ASN A 330 -23.41 17.40 -13.35
CA ASN A 330 -24.78 17.88 -13.25
C ASN A 330 -25.65 17.31 -14.38
N ASN A 331 -26.43 16.27 -14.08
CA ASN A 331 -27.35 15.65 -15.04
C ASN A 331 -28.40 16.63 -15.63
N VAL A 332 -28.75 17.72 -14.94
CA VAL A 332 -29.75 18.71 -15.41
C VAL A 332 -29.12 19.74 -16.36
N LYS A 333 -27.88 20.16 -16.09
CA LYS A 333 -27.14 21.15 -16.90
C LYS A 333 -26.25 20.51 -17.98
N SER A 334 -26.10 19.19 -17.97
CA SER A 334 -25.20 18.40 -18.84
C SER A 334 -23.77 18.94 -18.90
N LYS A 335 -23.19 19.24 -17.72
CA LYS A 335 -21.82 19.74 -17.55
C LYS A 335 -21.31 19.47 -16.11
N PRO A 336 -20.00 19.58 -15.84
CA PRO A 336 -19.50 19.58 -14.46
C PRO A 336 -20.18 20.66 -13.62
N ASP A 337 -20.48 20.35 -12.35
CA ASP A 337 -20.87 21.40 -11.42
C ASP A 337 -19.66 22.21 -10.97
N ILE A 338 -19.93 23.49 -10.69
CA ILE A 338 -18.96 24.47 -10.19
C ILE A 338 -19.46 25.05 -8.88
N ASP A 339 -18.54 25.37 -7.99
CA ASP A 339 -18.84 26.04 -6.73
C ASP A 339 -19.04 27.56 -6.91
N ALA A 340 -19.35 28.25 -5.81
CA ALA A 340 -19.55 29.70 -5.79
C ALA A 340 -18.27 30.52 -6.13
N THR A 341 -17.10 29.89 -6.14
CA THR A 341 -15.81 30.49 -6.53
C THR A 341 -15.44 30.20 -8.00
N GLY A 342 -16.27 29.42 -8.71
CA GLY A 342 -16.05 29.03 -10.10
C GLY A 342 -15.16 27.78 -10.28
N ASN A 343 -14.75 27.13 -9.20
CA ASN A 343 -13.96 25.89 -9.26
C ASN A 343 -14.87 24.68 -9.50
N VAL A 344 -14.38 23.71 -10.28
CA VAL A 344 -15.13 22.48 -10.56
C VAL A 344 -15.22 21.61 -9.31
N LEU A 345 -16.42 21.11 -9.00
CA LEU A 345 -16.65 20.25 -7.84
C LEU A 345 -16.06 18.86 -8.04
N ARG A 346 -15.44 18.34 -6.97
CA ARG A 346 -14.93 16.97 -6.87
C ARG A 346 -16.08 15.96 -6.86
N ALA A 347 -15.88 14.81 -7.49
CA ALA A 347 -16.74 13.63 -7.30
C ALA A 347 -16.77 13.20 -5.83
N THR A 348 -17.95 13.03 -5.25
CA THR A 348 -18.11 12.55 -3.87
C THR A 348 -18.18 11.03 -3.89
N ILE A 349 -17.20 10.37 -3.28
CA ILE A 349 -17.15 8.91 -3.11
C ILE A 349 -17.15 8.62 -1.61
N LEU A 350 -18.22 8.01 -1.09
CA LEU A 350 -18.37 7.59 0.30
C LEU A 350 -18.39 6.06 0.36
N ALA A 351 -17.48 5.45 1.09
CA ALA A 351 -17.44 4.00 1.30
C ALA A 351 -17.91 3.63 2.72
N ASP A 352 -18.79 2.64 2.81
CA ASP A 352 -19.16 1.93 4.04
C ASP A 352 -18.09 0.87 4.32
N ILE A 353 -17.49 0.91 5.51
CA ILE A 353 -16.25 0.19 5.83
C ILE A 353 -16.30 -0.42 7.24
N SER A 354 -15.81 -1.66 7.37
CA SER A 354 -15.46 -2.25 8.66
C SER A 354 -13.95 -2.45 8.79
N ASP A 355 -13.50 -2.60 10.03
CA ASP A 355 -12.14 -3.02 10.36
C ASP A 355 -11.08 -2.09 9.75
N LEU A 356 -11.38 -0.78 9.78
CA LEU A 356 -10.51 0.26 9.24
C LEU A 356 -9.28 0.43 10.13
N GLU A 357 -8.13 0.05 9.59
CA GLU A 357 -6.82 0.19 10.19
C GLU A 357 -5.92 1.06 9.29
N CYS A 358 -4.87 1.65 9.84
CA CYS A 358 -3.76 2.20 9.08
C CYS A 358 -2.44 1.75 9.71
N SER A 359 -1.53 1.19 8.92
CA SER A 359 -0.19 0.84 9.40
C SER A 359 0.94 1.51 8.63
N THR A 360 2.14 1.56 9.23
CA THR A 360 3.33 2.13 8.59
C THR A 360 3.79 1.33 7.37
N GLY A 361 3.65 0.00 7.38
CA GLY A 361 3.97 -0.85 6.23
C GLY A 361 2.87 -0.89 5.17
N ALA A 362 1.59 -0.97 5.57
CA ALA A 362 0.48 -1.26 4.66
C ALA A 362 -0.38 -0.02 4.26
N GLY A 363 -0.20 1.13 4.92
CA GLY A 363 -1.13 2.25 4.80
C GLY A 363 -2.53 1.89 5.32
N PHE A 364 -3.57 2.50 4.77
CA PHE A 364 -4.95 2.20 5.17
C PHE A 364 -5.43 0.85 4.64
N THR A 365 -6.01 0.03 5.50
CA THR A 365 -6.65 -1.26 5.17
C THR A 365 -8.04 -1.30 5.80
N GLY A 366 -8.94 -2.11 5.23
CA GLY A 366 -10.31 -2.26 5.74
C GLY A 366 -11.25 -2.80 4.69
N LYS A 367 -12.36 -3.38 5.12
CA LYS A 367 -13.30 -4.05 4.23
C LYS A 367 -14.42 -3.10 3.81
N ILE A 368 -14.42 -2.70 2.54
CA ILE A 368 -15.51 -1.93 1.94
C ILE A 368 -16.69 -2.87 1.67
N HIS A 369 -17.87 -2.57 2.22
CA HIS A 369 -19.11 -3.33 1.99
C HIS A 369 -19.97 -2.71 0.88
N GLY A 370 -19.84 -1.40 0.65
CA GLY A 370 -20.53 -0.68 -0.40
C GLY A 370 -20.00 0.73 -0.58
N ILE A 371 -20.28 1.32 -1.74
CA ILE A 371 -19.91 2.70 -2.07
C ILE A 371 -21.16 3.47 -2.49
N CYS A 372 -21.36 4.66 -1.92
CA CYS A 372 -22.16 5.69 -2.56
C CYS A 372 -21.26 6.71 -3.25
N SER A 373 -21.27 6.68 -4.59
CA SER A 373 -20.70 7.71 -5.43
C SER A 373 -21.80 8.63 -5.99
N SER A 374 -21.50 9.93 -6.06
CA SER A 374 -22.21 10.87 -6.94
C SER A 374 -22.02 10.49 -8.41
N THR A 375 -23.00 10.77 -9.26
CA THR A 375 -22.77 10.67 -10.71
C THR A 375 -21.61 11.59 -11.11
N SER A 376 -20.60 10.99 -11.73
CA SER A 376 -19.29 11.63 -11.92
C SER A 376 -18.87 11.58 -13.38
N GLU A 377 -18.12 12.57 -13.84
CA GLU A 377 -17.52 12.56 -15.18
C GLU A 377 -16.03 12.21 -15.07
N ILE A 378 -15.53 11.38 -16.00
CA ILE A 378 -14.09 11.29 -16.28
C ILE A 378 -13.65 12.63 -16.86
N THR A 379 -12.98 13.46 -16.05
CA THR A 379 -12.86 14.93 -16.23
C THR A 379 -12.60 15.38 -17.67
N GLY A 380 -13.50 16.14 -18.27
CA GLY A 380 -13.31 16.75 -19.58
C GLY A 380 -13.36 15.74 -20.73
N THR A 381 -14.17 14.68 -20.60
CA THR A 381 -14.45 13.70 -21.66
C THR A 381 -15.93 13.55 -21.98
N GLY A 382 -16.83 14.02 -21.11
CA GLY A 382 -18.26 13.72 -21.19
C GLY A 382 -18.62 12.24 -20.98
N ILE A 383 -17.66 11.40 -20.58
CA ILE A 383 -17.92 10.03 -20.15
C ILE A 383 -18.33 10.05 -18.68
N ILE A 384 -19.58 9.68 -18.43
CA ILE A 384 -20.18 9.62 -17.12
C ILE A 384 -19.98 8.23 -16.52
N LEU A 385 -19.71 8.20 -15.22
CA LEU A 385 -19.38 7.04 -14.41
C LEU A 385 -20.31 6.97 -13.20
N ASP A 386 -21.00 5.85 -13.06
CA ASP A 386 -21.76 5.47 -11.88
C ASP A 386 -21.32 4.08 -11.39
N PHE A 387 -21.11 3.93 -10.07
CA PHE A 387 -20.72 2.68 -9.44
C PHE A 387 -21.23 2.60 -8.00
N THR A 388 -21.22 1.39 -7.43
CA THR A 388 -21.70 1.10 -6.06
C THR A 388 -20.80 0.15 -5.27
N GLN A 389 -19.74 -0.38 -5.87
CA GLN A 389 -18.80 -1.31 -5.25
C GLN A 389 -17.36 -0.95 -5.64
N GLY A 390 -16.40 -1.35 -4.81
CA GLY A 390 -14.97 -1.17 -5.08
C GLY A 390 -14.12 -1.53 -3.88
N ARG A 391 -12.84 -1.76 -4.14
CA ARG A 391 -11.80 -2.13 -3.17
C ARG A 391 -10.71 -1.07 -3.17
N LEU A 392 -10.33 -0.60 -1.98
CA LEU A 392 -9.17 0.28 -1.84
C LEU A 392 -7.89 -0.58 -1.97
N ILE A 393 -6.96 -0.17 -2.84
CA ILE A 393 -5.67 -0.80 -3.03
C ILE A 393 -4.61 0.12 -2.41
N THR A 394 -3.89 -0.38 -1.40
CA THR A 394 -2.96 0.42 -0.59
C THR A 394 -1.59 -0.23 -0.41
N THR A 395 -1.51 -1.56 -0.48
CA THR A 395 -0.26 -2.33 -0.40
C THR A 395 0.22 -2.79 -1.78
N HIS A 396 1.48 -3.21 -1.85
CA HIS A 396 2.02 -3.89 -3.04
C HIS A 396 1.31 -5.23 -3.28
N ASP A 397 1.15 -6.04 -2.24
CA ASP A 397 0.52 -7.37 -2.28
C ASP A 397 -0.90 -7.31 -2.88
N MET A 398 -1.69 -6.28 -2.54
CA MET A 398 -3.02 -6.05 -3.12
C MET A 398 -2.95 -5.62 -4.60
N ALA A 399 -1.88 -4.94 -5.01
CA ALA A 399 -1.61 -4.62 -6.41
C ALA A 399 -1.07 -5.84 -7.20
N GLU A 400 -0.40 -6.80 -6.55
CA GLU A 400 -0.05 -8.09 -7.15
C GLU A 400 -1.29 -9.00 -7.31
N GLU A 401 -2.13 -9.10 -6.28
CA GLU A 401 -3.41 -9.83 -6.32
C GLU A 401 -4.31 -9.33 -7.47
N LEU A 402 -4.35 -8.01 -7.67
CA LEU A 402 -5.01 -7.34 -8.79
C LEU A 402 -4.49 -7.83 -10.16
N LEU A 403 -3.18 -8.07 -10.29
CA LEU A 403 -2.53 -8.55 -11.52
C LEU A 403 -2.79 -10.04 -11.81
N GLU A 404 -3.02 -10.84 -10.77
CA GLU A 404 -3.44 -12.24 -10.93
C GLU A 404 -4.90 -12.36 -11.38
N GLN A 405 -5.76 -11.45 -10.91
CA GLN A 405 -7.22 -11.49 -11.14
C GLN A 405 -7.66 -10.81 -12.44
N HIS A 406 -6.92 -9.80 -12.92
CA HIS A 406 -7.37 -8.94 -14.02
C HIS A 406 -6.27 -8.67 -15.06
N ASN A 407 -6.68 -8.51 -16.32
CA ASN A 407 -5.77 -8.15 -17.42
C ASN A 407 -5.90 -6.65 -17.76
N PHE A 408 -4.76 -5.96 -17.76
CA PHE A 408 -4.64 -4.53 -18.03
C PHE A 408 -3.78 -4.25 -19.27
N PRO A 409 -4.29 -4.49 -20.48
CA PRO A 409 -3.51 -4.53 -21.72
C PRO A 409 -2.95 -3.17 -22.21
N LEU A 410 -3.22 -2.08 -21.49
CA LEU A 410 -2.64 -0.74 -21.70
C LEU A 410 -1.52 -0.39 -20.69
N PHE A 411 -1.17 -1.34 -19.82
CA PHE A 411 -0.03 -1.27 -18.91
C PHE A 411 1.03 -2.34 -19.25
N GLU A 412 0.74 -3.24 -20.20
CA GLU A 412 1.71 -4.18 -20.78
C GLU A 412 2.94 -3.42 -21.32
N THR A 413 4.10 -3.67 -20.74
CA THR A 413 5.39 -3.28 -21.32
C THR A 413 5.83 -4.31 -22.36
N LYS A 414 6.74 -3.94 -23.27
CA LYS A 414 7.23 -4.86 -24.31
C LYS A 414 7.76 -6.14 -23.64
N PRO A 415 7.32 -7.34 -24.08
CA PRO A 415 7.76 -8.58 -23.46
C PRO A 415 9.28 -8.69 -23.52
N VAL A 416 9.90 -8.88 -22.36
CA VAL A 416 11.30 -9.31 -22.30
C VAL A 416 11.38 -10.64 -23.04
N LYS A 417 12.38 -10.82 -23.92
CA LYS A 417 12.61 -12.11 -24.59
C LYS A 417 12.61 -13.20 -23.52
N ALA A 418 11.69 -14.16 -23.63
CA ALA A 418 11.53 -15.21 -22.63
C ALA A 418 12.89 -15.82 -22.31
N GLN A 419 13.35 -15.64 -21.06
CA GLN A 419 14.49 -16.39 -20.59
C GLN A 419 14.09 -17.86 -20.59
N TYR A 420 14.86 -18.67 -21.30
CA TYR A 420 14.67 -20.12 -21.34
C TYR A 420 15.06 -20.71 -19.98
N ASP A 421 14.12 -20.69 -19.04
CA ASP A 421 14.17 -21.56 -17.87
C ASP A 421 14.08 -23.01 -18.35
N ARG A 422 15.23 -23.68 -18.41
CA ARG A 422 15.36 -25.07 -18.86
C ARG A 422 14.57 -26.07 -18.01
N LYS A 423 13.99 -25.67 -16.86
CA LYS A 423 13.20 -26.52 -15.97
C LYS A 423 11.68 -26.44 -16.20
N LYS A 424 11.15 -25.47 -16.97
CA LYS A 424 9.71 -25.32 -17.22
C LYS A 424 9.33 -25.72 -18.65
N LEU A 425 8.60 -26.83 -18.81
CA LEU A 425 8.27 -27.43 -20.12
C LEU A 425 7.48 -26.53 -21.08
N TYR A 426 6.84 -25.47 -20.58
CA TYR A 426 6.11 -24.49 -21.40
C TYR A 426 6.34 -23.07 -20.85
N PRO A 427 7.24 -22.28 -21.45
CA PRO A 427 7.35 -20.87 -21.11
C PRO A 427 6.10 -20.13 -21.61
N LYS A 428 5.15 -19.87 -20.69
CA LYS A 428 4.20 -18.78 -20.91
C LYS A 428 5.01 -17.47 -20.99
N PRO A 429 4.73 -16.57 -21.95
CA PRO A 429 5.36 -15.26 -21.96
C PRO A 429 5.01 -14.53 -20.65
N GLU A 430 6.02 -14.16 -19.88
CA GLU A 430 5.87 -13.34 -18.68
C GLU A 430 5.45 -11.93 -19.11
N ILE A 431 4.18 -11.58 -18.86
CA ILE A 431 3.65 -10.24 -19.14
C ILE A 431 4.17 -9.32 -18.05
N LYS A 432 5.05 -8.38 -18.42
CA LYS A 432 5.54 -7.35 -17.49
C LYS A 432 4.70 -6.10 -17.61
N TYR A 433 4.19 -5.61 -16.49
CA TYR A 433 3.40 -4.38 -16.43
C TYR A 433 4.27 -3.17 -16.05
N ASP A 434 3.81 -1.97 -16.39
CA ASP A 434 4.49 -0.72 -16.03
C ASP A 434 4.39 -0.40 -14.52
N SER A 435 5.20 0.56 -14.06
CA SER A 435 5.28 0.95 -12.64
C SER A 435 4.03 1.64 -12.09
N LEU A 436 3.12 2.14 -12.94
CA LEU A 436 1.85 2.72 -12.50
C LEU A 436 0.84 1.64 -12.11
N LEU A 437 1.00 0.40 -12.62
CA LEU A 437 0.17 -0.73 -12.25
C LEU A 437 0.81 -1.60 -11.16
N THR A 438 2.10 -1.93 -11.27
CA THR A 438 2.78 -2.78 -10.27
C THR A 438 2.95 -2.12 -8.91
N ASN A 439 2.88 -0.79 -8.84
CA ASN A 439 2.81 -0.02 -7.59
C ASN A 439 1.50 0.79 -7.54
N PHE A 440 0.40 0.25 -8.08
CA PHE A 440 -0.89 0.94 -8.05
C PHE A 440 -1.41 1.07 -6.60
N SER A 441 -1.72 2.30 -6.20
CA SER A 441 -2.58 2.55 -5.04
C SER A 441 -3.70 3.53 -5.41
N GLY A 442 -4.89 3.33 -4.85
CA GLY A 442 -6.12 3.99 -5.28
C GLY A 442 -7.35 3.10 -5.11
N LEU A 443 -8.36 3.31 -5.95
CA LEU A 443 -9.62 2.57 -5.94
C LEU A 443 -9.70 1.62 -7.15
N LEU A 444 -9.91 0.33 -6.89
CA LEU A 444 -10.39 -0.63 -7.87
C LEU A 444 -11.92 -0.64 -7.82
N ILE A 445 -12.58 -0.31 -8.92
CA ILE A 445 -14.03 -0.44 -9.09
C ILE A 445 -14.29 -1.70 -9.89
N GLU A 446 -14.86 -2.74 -9.25
CA GLU A 446 -15.03 -4.05 -9.88
C GLU A 446 -16.06 -4.02 -11.01
N ASP A 447 -17.23 -3.42 -10.77
CA ASP A 447 -18.28 -3.17 -11.75
C ASP A 447 -18.71 -1.70 -11.72
N ALA A 448 -18.73 -1.07 -12.89
CA ALA A 448 -19.19 0.30 -13.12
C ALA A 448 -20.09 0.39 -14.37
N VAL A 449 -20.97 1.39 -14.40
CA VAL A 449 -21.70 1.80 -15.60
C VAL A 449 -21.04 3.06 -16.15
N LEU A 450 -20.58 2.98 -17.40
CA LEU A 450 -20.05 4.10 -18.17
C LEU A 450 -21.05 4.52 -19.25
N HIS A 451 -21.25 5.82 -19.45
CA HIS A 451 -22.06 6.31 -20.57
C HIS A 451 -21.58 7.62 -21.19
N PHE A 452 -21.76 7.76 -22.52
CA PHE A 452 -21.31 8.94 -23.30
C PHE A 452 -22.09 9.10 -24.61
N SER A 453 -22.04 10.31 -25.20
CA SER A 453 -22.85 10.67 -26.38
C SER A 453 -22.08 10.52 -27.70
N PHE A 454 -22.42 9.50 -28.50
CA PHE A 454 -21.83 9.22 -29.82
C PHE A 454 -22.90 9.21 -30.92
N LYS A 455 -22.67 9.92 -32.03
CA LYS A 455 -23.64 10.08 -33.14
C LYS A 455 -25.08 10.40 -32.67
N ASN A 456 -25.22 11.43 -31.83
CA ASN A 456 -26.49 11.88 -31.25
C ASN A 456 -27.24 10.82 -30.42
N SER A 457 -26.56 9.78 -29.96
CA SER A 457 -27.10 8.69 -29.15
C SER A 457 -26.25 8.46 -27.90
N THR A 458 -26.87 8.16 -26.76
CA THR A 458 -26.16 7.91 -25.50
C THR A 458 -25.83 6.43 -25.36
N LEU A 459 -24.55 6.08 -25.53
CA LEU A 459 -24.04 4.73 -25.33
C LEU A 459 -23.89 4.43 -23.85
N TYR A 460 -24.38 3.26 -23.41
CA TYR A 460 -24.19 2.71 -22.06
C TYR A 460 -23.37 1.43 -22.14
N SER A 461 -22.45 1.26 -21.20
CA SER A 461 -21.55 0.11 -21.15
C SER A 461 -21.28 -0.32 -19.71
N GLY A 462 -21.16 -1.64 -19.50
CA GLY A 462 -20.54 -2.19 -18.31
C GLY A 462 -19.01 -2.03 -18.40
N SER A 463 -18.41 -1.58 -17.31
CA SER A 463 -16.96 -1.51 -17.13
C SER A 463 -16.55 -2.46 -16.02
N LYS A 464 -15.53 -3.26 -16.28
CA LYS A 464 -14.94 -4.17 -15.29
C LYS A 464 -13.53 -3.76 -14.95
N ALA A 465 -13.20 -3.89 -13.66
CA ALA A 465 -11.89 -3.58 -13.08
C ALA A 465 -11.39 -2.19 -13.47
N LEU A 466 -12.20 -1.16 -13.21
CA LEU A 466 -11.85 0.23 -13.45
C LEU A 466 -10.95 0.74 -12.31
N LEU A 467 -9.67 0.97 -12.63
CA LEU A 467 -8.69 1.56 -11.73
C LEU A 467 -8.83 3.08 -11.73
N VAL A 468 -8.89 3.68 -10.54
CA VAL A 468 -8.99 5.14 -10.35
C VAL A 468 -8.04 5.62 -9.26
N ASN A 469 -7.14 6.54 -9.62
CA ASN A 469 -6.35 7.33 -8.68
C ASN A 469 -6.03 8.71 -9.29
N ASN A 470 -5.47 9.63 -8.51
CA ASN A 470 -5.08 11.01 -8.87
C ASN A 470 -4.06 11.13 -10.03
N LYS A 471 -3.49 10.02 -10.50
CA LYS A 471 -2.53 9.96 -11.62
C LYS A 471 -3.10 9.29 -12.85
N VAL A 472 -4.00 8.31 -12.68
CA VAL A 472 -4.55 7.49 -13.77
C VAL A 472 -5.99 7.05 -13.49
N ILE A 473 -6.80 7.07 -14.54
CA ILE A 473 -8.05 6.30 -14.62
C ILE A 473 -7.98 5.37 -15.84
N ALA A 474 -8.20 4.06 -15.63
CA ALA A 474 -8.05 3.07 -16.68
C ALA A 474 -8.94 1.85 -16.46
N GLY A 475 -9.52 1.32 -17.52
CA GLY A 475 -10.43 0.19 -17.46
C GLY A 475 -10.88 -0.27 -18.85
N SER A 476 -12.06 -0.86 -18.91
CA SER A 476 -12.66 -1.35 -20.16
C SER A 476 -14.10 -0.86 -20.33
N MET A 477 -14.58 -0.76 -21.57
CA MET A 477 -16.00 -0.65 -21.90
C MET A 477 -16.36 -1.82 -22.81
N GLU A 478 -17.35 -2.62 -22.44
CA GLU A 478 -17.85 -3.73 -23.24
C GLU A 478 -19.16 -3.34 -23.96
N PHE A 479 -19.24 -3.64 -25.26
CA PHE A 479 -20.42 -3.43 -26.09
C PHE A 479 -20.72 -4.66 -26.93
N ASN A 480 -22.00 -4.99 -27.10
CA ASN A 480 -22.43 -5.99 -28.07
C ASN A 480 -22.34 -5.40 -29.49
N VAL A 481 -21.88 -6.19 -30.45
CA VAL A 481 -21.74 -5.77 -31.86
C VAL A 481 -22.19 -6.85 -32.84
N GLU A 482 -22.71 -6.41 -33.98
CA GLU A 482 -23.08 -7.28 -35.10
C GLU A 482 -22.45 -6.82 -36.43
N PRO A 483 -22.21 -7.74 -37.38
CA PRO A 483 -21.76 -7.36 -38.73
C PRO A 483 -22.74 -6.40 -39.40
N ALA A 484 -22.24 -5.49 -40.23
CA ALA A 484 -23.10 -4.70 -41.12
C ALA A 484 -23.71 -5.61 -42.21
N GLU A 485 -25.02 -5.45 -42.47
CA GLU A 485 -25.80 -6.29 -43.39
C GLU A 485 -25.23 -6.32 -44.82
N ASN A 486 -24.58 -5.23 -45.25
CA ASN A 486 -24.02 -5.08 -46.61
C ASN A 486 -22.65 -5.76 -46.81
N GLY A 487 -22.16 -6.55 -45.85
CA GLY A 487 -20.92 -7.33 -45.98
C GLY A 487 -19.60 -6.55 -45.90
N ASP A 488 -19.63 -5.21 -45.79
CA ASP A 488 -18.42 -4.42 -45.54
C ASP A 488 -17.89 -4.68 -44.12
N LYS A 489 -16.83 -5.49 -44.05
CA LYS A 489 -16.15 -5.88 -42.80
C LYS A 489 -15.58 -4.71 -42.00
N LYS A 490 -15.46 -3.51 -42.59
CA LYS A 490 -15.01 -2.29 -41.90
C LYS A 490 -16.05 -1.77 -40.91
N TYR A 491 -17.33 -1.95 -41.20
CA TYR A 491 -18.43 -1.45 -40.39
C TYR A 491 -19.08 -2.53 -39.53
N PHE A 492 -19.72 -2.10 -38.46
CA PHE A 492 -20.53 -2.94 -37.58
C PHE A 492 -21.62 -2.11 -36.91
N LYS A 493 -22.70 -2.79 -36.53
CA LYS A 493 -23.72 -2.24 -35.64
C LYS A 493 -23.24 -2.41 -34.21
N LEU A 494 -23.16 -1.32 -33.46
CA LEU A 494 -22.99 -1.34 -32.00
C LEU A 494 -24.38 -1.35 -31.37
N LYS A 495 -24.67 -2.39 -30.56
CA LYS A 495 -25.95 -2.57 -29.87
C LYS A 495 -25.88 -1.94 -28.49
N ASN A 496 -26.81 -1.02 -28.23
CA ASN A 496 -26.90 -0.25 -27.00
C ASN A 496 -28.36 -0.14 -26.57
N GLN A 497 -28.77 -0.94 -25.59
CA GLN A 497 -30.17 -1.06 -25.15
C GLN A 497 -31.11 -1.28 -26.35
N ASN A 498 -31.93 -0.29 -26.70
CA ASN A 498 -32.90 -0.34 -27.79
C ASN A 498 -32.42 0.35 -29.09
N GLN A 499 -31.13 0.65 -29.20
CA GLN A 499 -30.53 1.37 -30.34
C GLN A 499 -29.42 0.55 -31.02
N GLU A 500 -29.38 0.62 -32.36
CA GLU A 500 -28.30 0.08 -33.19
C GLU A 500 -27.57 1.23 -33.89
N LEU A 501 -26.25 1.30 -33.73
CA LEU A 501 -25.43 2.39 -34.28
C LEU A 501 -24.38 1.85 -35.24
N LEU A 502 -24.48 2.21 -36.51
CA LEU A 502 -23.51 1.83 -37.53
C LEU A 502 -22.22 2.66 -37.37
N THR A 503 -21.09 1.99 -37.15
CA THR A 503 -19.78 2.63 -36.93
C THR A 503 -18.63 1.74 -37.40
N SER A 504 -17.41 2.24 -37.32
CA SER A 504 -16.17 1.50 -37.61
C SER A 504 -15.14 1.71 -36.48
N ILE A 505 -14.11 0.84 -36.42
CA ILE A 505 -13.05 0.94 -35.40
C ILE A 505 -12.32 2.30 -35.46
N PRO A 506 -11.85 2.80 -36.62
CA PRO A 506 -11.14 4.08 -36.69
C PRO A 506 -12.03 5.28 -36.33
N GLU A 507 -13.32 5.23 -36.65
CA GLU A 507 -14.27 6.29 -36.34
C GLU A 507 -14.51 6.41 -34.83
N LEU A 508 -14.76 5.27 -34.16
CA LEU A 508 -14.98 5.24 -32.72
C LEU A 508 -13.68 5.55 -31.95
N GLU A 509 -12.54 5.03 -32.38
CA GLU A 509 -11.23 5.35 -31.79
C GLU A 509 -10.89 6.83 -31.94
N GLY A 510 -11.14 7.42 -33.13
CA GLY A 510 -10.93 8.84 -33.40
C GLY A 510 -11.81 9.73 -32.53
N TYR A 511 -13.10 9.39 -32.39
CA TYR A 511 -14.02 10.08 -31.48
C TYR A 511 -13.54 10.01 -30.01
N LEU A 512 -13.20 8.81 -29.51
CA LEU A 512 -12.81 8.63 -28.12
C LEU A 512 -11.49 9.35 -27.77
N LYS A 513 -10.54 9.43 -28.71
CA LYS A 513 -9.34 10.28 -28.58
C LYS A 513 -9.69 11.76 -28.64
N GLY A 514 -10.63 12.15 -29.50
CA GLY A 514 -11.12 13.52 -29.65
C GLY A 514 -11.77 14.07 -28.37
N ILE A 515 -12.44 13.23 -27.58
CA ILE A 515 -12.95 13.57 -26.24
C ILE A 515 -11.90 13.41 -25.12
N GLY A 516 -10.62 13.22 -25.43
CA GLY A 516 -9.54 13.30 -24.43
C GLY A 516 -9.20 12.00 -23.67
N LEU A 517 -9.58 10.82 -24.17
CA LEU A 517 -8.94 9.56 -23.75
C LEU A 517 -7.60 9.41 -24.46
N ASN A 518 -6.49 9.49 -23.72
CA ASN A 518 -5.15 9.59 -24.32
C ASN A 518 -4.55 8.24 -24.79
N GLN A 519 -4.98 7.11 -24.22
CA GLN A 519 -4.57 5.77 -24.64
C GLN A 519 -5.79 4.84 -24.75
N ILE A 520 -5.94 4.17 -25.90
CA ILE A 520 -7.09 3.31 -26.21
C ILE A 520 -6.63 2.08 -27.02
N LYS A 521 -7.22 0.92 -26.75
CA LYS A 521 -7.03 -0.34 -27.50
C LYS A 521 -8.39 -1.00 -27.71
N LEU A 522 -8.85 -1.06 -28.96
CA LEU A 522 -10.14 -1.66 -29.33
C LEU A 522 -9.93 -3.12 -29.76
N VAL A 523 -10.60 -4.06 -29.10
CA VAL A 523 -10.56 -5.49 -29.41
C VAL A 523 -11.97 -5.94 -29.80
N LYS A 524 -12.14 -6.25 -31.08
CA LYS A 524 -13.43 -6.71 -31.66
C LYS A 524 -13.41 -8.22 -31.86
N THR A 525 -14.40 -8.91 -31.31
CA THR A 525 -14.71 -10.33 -31.57
C THR A 525 -15.87 -10.45 -32.57
N LYS A 526 -16.52 -11.62 -32.68
CA LYS A 526 -17.70 -11.80 -33.53
C LYS A 526 -18.95 -11.09 -33.00
N SER A 527 -19.08 -10.98 -31.67
CA SER A 527 -20.29 -10.52 -30.96
C SER A 527 -20.04 -9.35 -30.02
N THR A 528 -18.78 -9.04 -29.72
CA THR A 528 -18.40 -8.10 -28.66
C THR A 528 -17.31 -7.15 -29.14
N LEU A 529 -17.38 -5.89 -28.72
CA LEU A 529 -16.29 -4.93 -28.79
C LEU A 529 -15.89 -4.55 -27.37
N ILE A 530 -14.63 -4.81 -27.03
CA ILE A 530 -14.02 -4.36 -25.77
C ILE A 530 -13.13 -3.16 -26.09
N ILE A 531 -13.37 -2.04 -25.45
CA ILE A 531 -12.60 -0.81 -25.56
C ILE A 531 -11.82 -0.65 -24.26
N TYR A 532 -10.55 -1.04 -24.28
CA TYR A 532 -9.65 -0.71 -23.18
C TYR A 532 -9.26 0.76 -23.30
N PHE A 533 -9.30 1.49 -22.18
CA PHE A 533 -8.87 2.87 -22.11
C PHE A 533 -7.97 3.11 -20.90
N LYS A 534 -7.06 4.06 -21.04
CA LYS A 534 -6.19 4.57 -19.99
C LYS A 534 -6.09 6.08 -20.23
N LYS A 535 -6.29 6.84 -19.16
CA LYS A 535 -6.13 8.29 -19.13
C LYS A 535 -5.22 8.62 -17.96
N THR A 536 -4.00 9.02 -18.29
CA THR A 536 -3.02 9.53 -17.32
C THR A 536 -3.07 11.05 -17.29
N LEU A 537 -2.85 11.64 -16.11
CA LEU A 537 -2.39 13.02 -16.08
C LEU A 537 -0.98 13.06 -16.67
N ALA A 538 -0.67 14.08 -17.46
CA ALA A 538 0.71 14.36 -17.78
C ALA A 538 1.45 14.64 -16.47
N LEU A 539 2.38 13.76 -16.11
CA LEU A 539 3.40 14.09 -15.12
C LEU A 539 4.17 15.27 -15.72
N ASN A 540 3.96 16.47 -15.16
CA ASN A 540 4.93 17.54 -15.37
C ASN A 540 6.27 16.99 -14.90
N PRO A 541 7.30 16.91 -15.78
CA PRO A 541 8.63 16.57 -15.31
C PRO A 541 9.05 17.64 -14.31
N GLN A 542 9.26 17.23 -13.05
CA GLN A 542 9.83 18.06 -12.00
C GLN A 542 11.36 18.07 -12.11
#